data_AF-A0A840IZP7-F1
#
_entry.id   AF-A0A840IZP7-F1
#
_cell.length_a   1.000
_cell.length_b   1.000
_cell.length_c   1.000
_cell.angle_alpha   90.00
_cell.angle_beta   90.00
_cell.angle_gamma   90.00
#
_symmetry.space_group_name_H-M   'P 1'
#
loop_
_entity.id
_entity.type
_entity.pdbx_description
1 polymer ?
#
loop_
_entity_poly.entity_id
_entity_poly.type
_entity_poly.pdbx_seq_one_letter_code
_entity_poly.pdbx_strand_id
1 'polypeptide(L)'
;MGSRPDGGVRRQVEHVEAALATAIGDSRFVPHLMLHELETWVFAAAEQLGELMGSESLTRQLQADALAAGGVELVNDSPATAPSKRLTKYCDRHSKTTDGPLAISELGIAELRAQCPHLDGWLAELDRRARQLG
;
A
#
# COMPACT_ATOMS: atom_id res chain seq x y z
N MET A 1 -17.37 -8.39 14.74
CA MET A 1 -18.04 -8.16 13.45
C MET A 1 -19.15 -7.10 13.49
N GLY A 2 -19.76 -6.77 14.64
CA GLY A 2 -20.97 -5.95 14.69
C GLY A 2 -20.87 -4.45 14.37
N SER A 3 -19.67 -3.87 14.27
CA SER A 3 -19.49 -2.44 13.93
C SER A 3 -18.86 -2.21 12.56
N ARG A 4 -18.62 -3.27 11.77
CA ARG A 4 -18.03 -3.14 10.44
C ARG A 4 -18.99 -2.33 9.55
N PRO A 5 -18.57 -1.20 8.97
CA PRO A 5 -19.45 -0.38 8.15
C PRO A 5 -19.74 -1.06 6.80
N ASP A 6 -20.93 -0.78 6.27
CA ASP A 6 -21.26 -1.07 4.89
C ASP A 6 -20.46 -0.16 3.94
N GLY A 7 -19.98 -0.72 2.83
CA GLY A 7 -19.23 0.02 1.83
C GLY A 7 -17.91 -0.59 1.38
N GLY A 8 -17.14 0.21 0.64
CA GLY A 8 -15.85 -0.19 0.09
C GLY A 8 -14.78 -0.40 1.17
N VAL A 9 -13.72 -1.13 0.80
CA VAL A 9 -12.61 -1.51 1.68
C VAL A 9 -11.98 -0.31 2.40
N ARG A 10 -11.90 0.86 1.74
CA ARG A 10 -11.37 2.10 2.33
C ARG A 10 -12.14 2.53 3.57
N ARG A 11 -13.49 2.51 3.53
CA ARG A 11 -14.34 2.85 4.70
C ARG A 11 -14.14 1.89 5.87
N GLN A 12 -13.89 0.61 5.57
CA GLN A 12 -13.67 -0.39 6.60
C GLN A 12 -12.32 -0.17 7.29
N VAL A 13 -11.30 0.21 6.54
CA VAL A 13 -10.00 0.61 7.08
C VAL A 13 -10.12 1.88 7.92
N GLU A 14 -10.76 2.93 7.40
CA GLU A 14 -10.99 4.19 8.14
C GLU A 14 -11.74 3.97 9.45
N HIS A 15 -12.70 3.04 9.48
CA HIS A 15 -13.40 2.65 10.70
C HIS A 15 -12.47 2.03 11.75
N VAL A 16 -11.55 1.17 11.33
CA VAL A 16 -10.55 0.58 12.24
C VAL A 16 -9.56 1.65 12.70
N GLU A 17 -9.10 2.53 11.79
CA GLU A 17 -8.22 3.65 12.12
C GLU A 17 -8.86 4.58 13.17
N ALA A 18 -10.14 4.92 13.01
CA ALA A 18 -10.88 5.73 13.98
C ALA A 18 -11.00 5.03 15.35
N ALA A 19 -11.25 3.71 15.36
CA ALA A 19 -11.27 2.93 16.59
C ALA A 19 -9.91 2.89 17.28
N LEU A 20 -8.81 2.75 16.53
CA LEU A 20 -7.45 2.79 17.05
C LEU A 20 -7.12 4.18 17.64
N ALA A 21 -7.45 5.25 16.93
CA ALA A 21 -7.25 6.62 17.43
C ALA A 21 -8.00 6.86 18.75
N THR A 22 -9.25 6.41 18.83
CA THR A 22 -10.08 6.54 20.04
C THR A 22 -9.51 5.73 21.20
N ALA A 23 -9.11 4.48 20.95
CA ALA A 23 -8.60 3.58 21.98
C ALA A 23 -7.25 4.05 22.56
N ILE A 24 -6.39 4.64 21.73
CA ILE A 24 -5.09 5.15 22.15
C ILE A 24 -5.20 6.52 22.82
N GLY A 25 -6.09 7.39 22.34
CA GLY A 25 -6.40 8.67 23.00
C GLY A 25 -5.25 9.69 23.07
N ASP A 26 -4.20 9.51 22.26
CA ASP A 26 -3.04 10.40 22.19
C ASP A 26 -2.98 11.11 20.84
N SER A 27 -2.88 12.44 20.85
CA SER A 27 -2.83 13.28 19.65
C SER A 27 -1.54 13.10 18.83
N ARG A 28 -0.52 12.44 19.36
CA ARG A 28 0.70 12.08 18.62
C ARG A 28 0.53 10.79 17.81
N PHE A 29 -0.50 10.01 18.09
CA PHE A 29 -0.81 8.80 17.34
C PHE A 29 -1.70 9.14 16.13
N VAL A 30 -1.18 8.87 14.93
CA VAL A 30 -1.90 8.99 13.65
C VAL A 30 -1.98 7.58 13.05
N PRO A 31 -3.09 6.86 13.18
CA PRO A 31 -3.18 5.50 12.65
C PRO A 31 -3.13 5.49 11.13
N HIS A 32 -2.40 4.51 10.60
CA HIS A 32 -2.44 4.12 9.20
C HIS A 32 -2.50 2.60 9.14
N LEU A 33 -3.62 2.05 8.70
CA LEU A 33 -3.79 0.63 8.45
C LEU A 33 -3.69 0.39 6.95
N MET A 34 -2.54 -0.13 6.50
CA MET A 34 -2.34 -0.45 5.09
C MET A 34 -3.42 -1.40 4.58
N LEU A 35 -3.98 -1.06 3.42
CA LEU A 35 -4.89 -1.95 2.71
C LEU A 35 -4.14 -3.22 2.27
N HIS A 36 -4.69 -4.37 2.66
CA HIS A 36 -4.29 -5.71 2.23
C HIS A 36 -2.90 -6.15 2.72
N GLU A 37 -1.82 -5.72 2.08
CA GLU A 37 -0.44 -6.18 2.32
C GLU A 37 0.58 -5.08 1.92
N LEU A 38 1.81 -5.16 2.44
CA LEU A 38 2.91 -4.25 2.07
C LEU A 38 3.18 -4.28 0.57
N GLU A 39 2.98 -5.44 -0.05
CA GLU A 39 3.15 -5.67 -1.47
C GLU A 39 2.31 -4.73 -2.35
N THR A 40 1.25 -4.09 -1.85
CA THR A 40 0.56 -3.02 -2.59
C THR A 40 1.50 -1.87 -2.98
N TRP A 41 2.48 -1.52 -2.14
CA TRP A 41 3.51 -0.53 -2.47
C TRP A 41 4.55 -1.07 -3.45
N VAL A 42 4.77 -2.38 -3.46
CA VAL A 42 5.61 -3.03 -4.48
C VAL A 42 4.94 -2.95 -5.86
N PHE A 43 3.60 -2.98 -5.92
CA PHE A 43 2.86 -2.71 -7.17
C PHE A 43 3.02 -1.26 -7.63
N ALA A 44 3.10 -0.29 -6.70
CA ALA A 44 3.43 1.09 -7.05
C ALA A 44 4.85 1.20 -7.63
N ALA A 45 5.77 0.37 -7.14
CA ALA A 45 7.15 0.26 -7.62
C ALA A 45 7.33 -0.80 -8.73
N ALA A 46 6.31 -1.03 -9.56
CA ALA A 46 6.33 -2.08 -10.59
C ALA A 46 7.46 -1.94 -11.61
N GLU A 47 7.83 -0.70 -11.96
CA GLU A 47 8.94 -0.42 -12.88
C GLU A 47 10.28 -0.78 -12.22
N GLN A 48 10.50 -0.29 -11.00
CA GLN A 48 11.73 -0.54 -10.23
C GLN A 48 11.93 -2.03 -9.94
N LEU A 49 10.86 -2.73 -9.59
CA LEU A 49 10.95 -4.18 -9.37
C LEU A 49 11.23 -4.93 -10.68
N GLY A 50 10.60 -4.53 -11.79
CA GLY A 50 10.87 -5.15 -13.09
C GLY A 50 12.29 -4.92 -13.55
N GLU A 51 12.84 -3.72 -13.38
CA GLU A 51 14.24 -3.41 -13.66
C GLU A 51 15.19 -4.24 -12.78
N LEU A 52 14.94 -4.29 -11.47
CA LEU A 52 15.73 -5.08 -10.51
C LEU A 52 15.74 -6.58 -10.89
N MET A 53 14.62 -7.09 -11.38
CA MET A 53 14.46 -8.50 -11.80
C MET A 53 14.85 -8.74 -13.27
N GLY A 54 15.19 -7.70 -14.04
CA GLY A 54 15.45 -7.79 -15.48
C GLY A 54 14.25 -8.30 -16.29
N SER A 55 13.03 -7.93 -15.89
CA SER A 55 11.77 -8.47 -16.42
C SER A 55 10.73 -7.38 -16.69
N GLU A 56 10.66 -6.91 -17.95
CA GLU A 56 9.58 -5.99 -18.37
C GLU A 56 8.19 -6.63 -18.32
N SER A 57 8.10 -7.96 -18.47
CA SER A 57 6.82 -8.66 -18.37
C SER A 57 6.24 -8.59 -16.96
N LEU A 58 7.10 -8.59 -15.93
CA LEU A 58 6.71 -8.39 -14.55
C LEU A 58 6.12 -6.99 -14.36
N THR A 59 6.82 -5.93 -14.83
CA THR A 59 6.30 -4.56 -14.77
C THR A 59 4.91 -4.46 -15.39
N ARG A 60 4.74 -4.97 -16.62
CA ARG A 60 3.45 -4.91 -17.32
C ARG A 60 2.35 -5.66 -16.58
N GLN A 61 2.64 -6.81 -15.98
CA GLN A 61 1.66 -7.59 -15.21
C GLN A 61 1.20 -6.85 -13.95
N LEU A 62 2.15 -6.27 -13.19
CA LEU A 62 1.83 -5.53 -11.98
C LEU A 62 1.03 -4.25 -12.28
N GLN A 63 1.42 -3.50 -13.31
CA GLN A 63 0.69 -2.31 -13.75
C GLN A 63 -0.72 -2.65 -14.25
N ALA A 64 -0.88 -3.75 -15.00
CA ALA A 64 -2.19 -4.20 -15.46
C ALA A 64 -3.11 -4.59 -14.29
N ASP A 65 -2.58 -5.27 -13.29
CA ASP A 65 -3.32 -5.64 -12.09
C ASP A 65 -3.71 -4.42 -11.25
N ALA A 66 -2.81 -3.45 -11.09
CA ALA A 66 -3.11 -2.18 -10.42
C ALA A 66 -4.20 -1.39 -11.16
N LEU A 67 -4.15 -1.33 -12.48
CA LEU A 67 -5.17 -0.68 -13.31
C LEU A 67 -6.52 -1.39 -13.18
N ALA A 68 -6.54 -2.73 -13.23
CA ALA A 68 -7.77 -3.52 -13.11
C ALA A 68 -8.43 -3.36 -11.73
N ALA A 69 -7.65 -3.20 -10.68
CA ALA A 69 -8.13 -2.94 -9.33
C ALA A 69 -8.61 -1.49 -9.10
N GLY A 70 -8.31 -0.56 -10.02
CA GLY A 70 -8.60 0.86 -9.86
C GLY A 70 -7.59 1.60 -8.98
N GLY A 71 -6.39 1.05 -8.78
CA GLY A 71 -5.31 1.61 -7.99
C GLY A 71 -4.52 0.56 -7.23
N VAL A 72 -3.25 0.86 -6.93
CA VAL A 72 -2.32 -0.06 -6.24
C VAL A 72 -2.81 -0.44 -4.83
N GLU A 73 -3.45 0.48 -4.12
CA GLU A 73 -4.02 0.24 -2.77
C GLU A 73 -5.25 -0.68 -2.80
N LEU A 74 -5.83 -0.93 -3.97
CA LEU A 74 -7.04 -1.74 -4.15
C LEU A 74 -6.76 -3.12 -4.73
N VAL A 75 -5.49 -3.46 -5.01
CA VAL A 75 -5.10 -4.76 -5.55
C VAL A 75 -5.36 -5.84 -4.48
N ASN A 76 -6.55 -6.42 -4.48
CA ASN A 76 -6.89 -7.60 -3.66
C ASN A 76 -8.27 -8.16 -4.03
N ASP A 77 -8.33 -9.04 -5.03
CA ASP A 77 -9.60 -9.63 -5.46
C ASP A 77 -10.05 -10.77 -4.53
N SER A 78 -9.12 -11.59 -4.05
CA SER A 78 -9.41 -12.76 -3.21
C SER A 78 -8.16 -13.21 -2.45
N PRO A 79 -8.28 -14.05 -1.40
CA PRO A 79 -7.12 -14.64 -0.73
C PRO A 79 -6.17 -15.42 -1.65
N ALA A 80 -6.69 -16.00 -2.73
CA ALA A 80 -5.89 -16.72 -3.72
C ALA A 80 -5.15 -15.78 -4.70
N THR A 81 -5.60 -14.52 -4.80
CA THR A 81 -5.08 -13.48 -5.70
C THR A 81 -4.68 -12.22 -4.95
N ALA A 82 -4.29 -12.37 -3.68
CA ALA A 82 -3.69 -11.30 -2.88
C ALA A 82 -2.39 -10.81 -3.54
N PRO A 83 -1.97 -9.55 -3.31
CA PRO A 83 -0.75 -8.98 -3.88
C PRO A 83 0.46 -9.91 -3.78
N SER A 84 0.67 -10.48 -2.60
CA SER A 84 1.81 -11.31 -2.32
C SER A 84 1.77 -12.67 -3.03
N LYS A 85 0.57 -13.16 -3.40
CA LYS A 85 0.38 -14.36 -4.24
C LYS A 85 0.60 -14.07 -5.72
N ARG A 86 0.19 -12.90 -6.19
CA ARG A 86 0.45 -12.44 -7.56
C ARG A 86 1.94 -12.30 -7.82
N LEU A 87 2.66 -11.63 -6.91
CA LEU A 87 4.12 -11.50 -7.01
C LEU A 87 4.82 -12.84 -7.06
N THR A 88 4.49 -13.78 -6.15
CA THR A 88 5.05 -15.14 -6.18
C THR A 88 4.74 -15.89 -7.48
N LYS A 89 3.57 -15.65 -8.10
CA LYS A 89 3.19 -16.27 -9.37
C LYS A 89 3.97 -15.68 -10.56
N TYR A 90 4.19 -14.37 -10.57
CA TYR A 90 4.83 -13.66 -11.67
C TYR A 90 6.36 -13.70 -11.60
N CYS A 91 6.91 -13.77 -10.39
CA CYS A 91 8.33 -13.82 -10.14
C CYS A 91 8.61 -14.72 -8.93
N ASP A 92 8.94 -15.98 -9.19
CA ASP A 92 9.24 -16.96 -8.14
C ASP A 92 10.53 -16.63 -7.35
N ARG A 93 11.48 -15.97 -8.00
CA ARG A 93 12.75 -15.52 -7.44
C ARG A 93 12.64 -14.27 -6.56
N HIS A 94 11.51 -13.57 -6.59
CA HIS A 94 11.30 -12.36 -5.81
C HIS A 94 11.39 -12.63 -4.31
N SER A 95 12.35 -11.98 -3.66
CA SER A 95 12.49 -11.94 -2.20
C SER A 95 11.67 -10.80 -1.62
N LYS A 96 10.59 -11.13 -0.91
CA LYS A 96 9.73 -10.16 -0.22
C LYS A 96 10.47 -9.32 0.83
N THR A 97 11.52 -9.87 1.43
CA THR A 97 12.29 -9.20 2.48
C THR A 97 13.37 -8.27 1.93
N THR A 98 13.69 -8.38 0.64
CA THR A 98 14.83 -7.68 0.03
C THR A 98 14.38 -6.86 -1.18
N ASP A 99 13.85 -7.51 -2.20
CA ASP A 99 13.58 -6.89 -3.50
C ASP A 99 12.41 -5.90 -3.43
N GLY A 100 11.37 -6.23 -2.67
CA GLY A 100 10.22 -5.35 -2.46
C GLY A 100 10.63 -4.03 -1.80
N PRO A 101 11.28 -4.05 -0.62
CA PRO A 101 11.82 -2.85 0.01
C PRO A 101 12.80 -2.06 -0.86
N LEU A 102 13.67 -2.74 -1.63
CA LEU A 102 14.59 -2.06 -2.56
C LEU A 102 13.84 -1.32 -3.67
N ALA A 103 12.85 -1.95 -4.29
CA ALA A 103 12.03 -1.34 -5.33
C ALA A 103 11.26 -0.12 -4.79
N ILE A 104 10.66 -0.23 -3.60
CA ILE A 104 9.95 0.89 -2.94
C ILE A 104 10.93 2.04 -2.62
N SER A 105 12.14 1.70 -2.16
CA SER A 105 13.17 2.69 -1.87
C SER A 105 13.62 3.44 -3.12
N GLU A 106 13.77 2.73 -4.25
CA GLU A 106 14.17 3.31 -5.53
C GLU A 106 13.06 4.20 -6.12
N LEU A 107 11.79 3.79 -5.98
CA LEU A 107 10.63 4.60 -6.39
C LEU A 107 10.61 5.96 -5.66
N GLY A 108 10.93 5.93 -4.36
CA GLY A 108 10.97 7.11 -3.52
C GLY A 108 9.59 7.58 -3.05
N ILE A 109 9.60 8.37 -1.98
CA ILE A 109 8.38 8.73 -1.25
C ILE A 109 7.44 9.64 -2.06
N ALA A 110 7.97 10.50 -2.92
CA ALA A 110 7.16 11.43 -3.70
C ALA A 110 6.25 10.69 -4.69
N GLU A 111 6.82 9.74 -5.42
CA GLU A 111 6.08 8.95 -6.40
C GLU A 111 5.16 7.93 -5.72
N LEU A 112 5.61 7.32 -4.61
CA LEU A 112 4.76 6.45 -3.81
C LEU A 112 3.49 7.17 -3.30
N ARG A 113 3.62 8.44 -2.88
CA ARG A 113 2.48 9.29 -2.49
C ARG A 113 1.53 9.56 -3.65
N ALA A 114 2.05 9.80 -4.86
CA ALA A 114 1.23 10.07 -6.04
C ALA A 114 0.34 8.87 -6.41
N GLN A 115 0.80 7.65 -6.13
CA GLN A 115 0.08 6.42 -6.47
C GLN A 115 -0.79 5.87 -5.33
N CYS A 116 -0.53 6.28 -4.08
CA CYS A 116 -1.19 5.76 -2.88
C CYS A 116 -1.93 6.88 -2.11
N PRO A 117 -3.17 7.24 -2.49
CA PRO A 117 -3.93 8.32 -1.85
C PRO A 117 -4.15 8.15 -0.34
N HIS A 118 -4.33 6.92 0.17
CA HIS A 118 -4.48 6.71 1.61
C HIS A 118 -3.16 6.94 2.35
N LEU A 119 -2.03 6.46 1.80
CA LEU A 119 -0.70 6.79 2.33
C LEU A 119 -0.42 8.30 2.29
N ASP A 120 -0.71 8.96 1.17
CA ASP A 120 -0.48 10.41 1.02
C ASP A 120 -1.26 11.21 2.07
N GLY A 121 -2.54 10.88 2.27
CA GLY A 121 -3.36 11.51 3.31
C GLY A 121 -2.79 11.35 4.71
N TRP A 122 -2.24 10.18 5.03
CA TRP A 122 -1.59 9.93 6.32
C TRP A 122 -0.31 10.75 6.50
N LEU A 123 0.57 10.78 5.49
CA LEU A 123 1.81 11.56 5.53
C LEU A 123 1.53 13.07 5.60
N ALA A 124 0.54 13.56 4.86
CA ALA A 124 0.11 14.95 4.92
C ALA A 124 -0.39 15.34 6.33
N GLU A 125 -1.10 14.43 7.01
CA GLU A 125 -1.54 14.65 8.39
C GLU A 125 -0.37 14.66 9.38
N LEU A 126 0.61 13.76 9.22
CA LEU A 126 1.83 13.77 10.01
C LEU A 126 2.61 15.08 9.83
N ASP A 127 2.80 15.52 8.58
CA ASP A 127 3.46 16.78 8.24
C ASP A 127 2.75 17.98 8.88
N ARG A 128 1.41 17.98 8.86
CA ARG A 128 0.60 19.02 9.49
C ARG A 128 0.80 19.07 11.00
N ARG A 129 0.81 17.92 11.68
CA ARG A 129 1.04 17.85 13.14
C ARG A 129 2.46 18.22 13.52
N ALA A 130 3.45 17.77 12.75
CA ALA A 130 4.86 18.11 12.98
C ALA A 130 5.08 19.63 12.95
N ARG A 131 4.43 20.34 12.01
CA ARG A 131 4.47 21.81 11.93
C ARG A 131 3.80 22.55 13.10
N GLN A 132 2.91 21.89 13.84
CA GLN A 132 2.21 22.49 14.99
C GLN A 132 2.97 22.30 16.31
N LEU A 133 4.00 21.46 16.31
CA LEU A 133 4.85 21.18 17.46
C LEU A 133 6.11 22.06 17.53
N GLY A 134 6.39 22.84 16.48
CA GLY A 134 7.47 23.84 16.42
C GLY A 134 6.95 25.25 16.60
#